data_AF-A0A934I2R4-F1
#
_entry.id   AF-A0A934I2R4-F1
#
_cell.length_a   1.000
_cell.length_b   1.000
_cell.length_c   1.000
_cell.angle_alpha   90.00
_cell.angle_beta   90.00
_cell.angle_gamma   90.00
#
_symmetry.space_group_name_H-M   'P 1'
#
loop_
_entity.id
_entity.type
_entity.pdbx_description
1 polymer ?
#
loop_
_entity_poly.entity_id
_entity_poly.type
_entity_poly.pdbx_seq_one_letter_code
_entity_poly.pdbx_strand_id
1 'polypeptide(L)'
;MKQVRPTLRVLRQLPRDSFPDPSVSDRVSQLPTASKEAREQILSGLKLYPLRHPLLDNARSYFDRGDLPDLHREATQARSSKGGKTLPVYEVRSHSGAAWRGGVIRDDEGDPWLAHANTHDRFHASAKDVFSDKIHYAPSKIDYLIRKNEEAAAKRDAENVECLMAMASELKKAVLIMPNRHSATITLPNSTPFEIAFEIRTDHGAKETASAHRELAEIELTMEIGTSDYELRSRLLRLYIPYLQPDPDRREAVYDQNYSKIHFILVLTQAQLAQALIESETSDEPIPATIPEPKEQHYFEQRKLAEAFILGEPLRSLCGHWIVPTKEGELIQDLPVCERCESIEPNVQSLLDIVRKLES
;
A
#
# COMPACT_ATOMS: atom_id res chain seq x y z
N MET A 1 20.83 4.47 0.36
CA MET A 1 20.63 5.78 -0.30
C MET A 1 19.16 5.87 -0.67
N LYS A 2 18.48 7.00 -0.43
CA LYS A 2 17.05 7.12 -0.76
C LYS A 2 16.84 7.21 -2.28
N GLN A 3 15.64 6.82 -2.73
CA GLN A 3 15.24 6.91 -4.14
C GLN A 3 15.22 8.38 -4.61
N VAL A 4 15.59 8.63 -5.87
CA VAL A 4 15.51 9.97 -6.47
C VAL A 4 14.07 10.46 -6.52
N ARG A 5 13.86 11.71 -6.06
CA ARG A 5 12.57 12.41 -6.08
C ARG A 5 12.69 13.84 -6.62
N PRO A 6 11.63 14.41 -7.21
CA PRO A 6 11.63 15.81 -7.63
C PRO A 6 11.35 16.76 -6.46
N THR A 7 11.81 18.00 -6.63
CA THR A 7 11.29 19.13 -5.84
C THR A 7 9.95 19.63 -6.43
N LEU A 8 9.10 20.25 -5.62
CA LEU A 8 7.88 20.92 -6.08
C LEU A 8 8.17 21.97 -7.15
N ARG A 9 9.33 22.62 -7.07
CA ARG A 9 9.80 23.58 -8.08
C ARG A 9 9.91 22.90 -9.45
N VAL A 10 10.54 21.73 -9.53
CA VAL A 10 10.67 20.97 -10.77
C VAL A 10 9.32 20.51 -11.30
N LEU A 11 8.42 20.05 -10.43
CA LEU A 11 7.06 19.66 -10.84
C LEU A 11 6.29 20.81 -11.51
N ARG A 12 6.59 22.06 -11.16
CA ARG A 12 6.03 23.26 -11.81
C ARG A 12 6.74 23.68 -13.10
N GLN A 13 7.98 23.21 -13.32
CA GLN A 13 8.75 23.49 -14.54
C GLN A 13 8.41 22.51 -15.66
N LEU A 14 8.07 21.28 -15.31
CA LEU A 14 7.72 20.23 -16.26
C LEU A 14 6.32 20.46 -16.83
N PRO A 15 6.12 20.27 -18.15
CA PRO A 15 4.82 20.42 -18.78
C PRO A 15 3.90 19.29 -18.33
N ARG A 16 2.61 19.59 -18.22
CA ARG A 16 1.58 18.61 -17.85
C ARG A 16 1.66 17.32 -18.68
N ASP A 17 1.90 17.46 -19.99
CA ASP A 17 1.88 16.34 -20.94
C ASP A 17 3.18 15.51 -20.92
N SER A 18 4.19 15.86 -20.12
CA SER A 18 5.37 14.98 -19.91
C SER A 18 5.16 13.90 -18.86
N PHE A 19 4.02 13.93 -18.16
CA PHE A 19 3.66 12.93 -17.16
C PHE A 19 2.74 11.86 -17.76
N PRO A 20 3.03 10.56 -17.56
CA PRO A 20 2.09 9.49 -17.92
C PRO A 20 0.74 9.63 -17.19
N ASP A 21 0.78 10.04 -15.92
CA ASP A 21 -0.38 10.48 -15.15
C ASP A 21 -0.22 11.96 -14.76
N PRO A 22 -1.01 12.88 -15.33
CA PRO A 22 -0.91 14.31 -15.05
C PRO A 22 -1.49 14.71 -13.69
N SER A 23 -2.10 13.80 -12.92
CA SER A 23 -2.79 14.11 -11.66
C SER A 23 -1.92 14.88 -10.65
N VAL A 24 -0.63 14.51 -10.55
CA VAL A 24 0.35 15.19 -9.69
C VAL A 24 0.66 16.60 -10.20
N SER A 25 0.81 16.78 -11.51
CA SER A 25 1.03 18.09 -12.13
C SER A 25 -0.18 19.01 -11.90
N ASP A 26 -1.38 18.48 -12.12
CA ASP A 26 -2.64 19.19 -11.93
C ASP A 26 -2.79 19.67 -10.47
N ARG A 27 -2.55 18.80 -9.49
CA ARG A 27 -2.57 19.15 -8.06
C ARG A 27 -1.53 20.21 -7.69
N VAL A 28 -0.30 20.06 -8.16
CA VAL A 28 0.79 21.03 -7.87
C VAL A 28 0.50 22.40 -8.48
N SER A 29 -0.13 22.44 -9.66
CA SER A 29 -0.48 23.70 -10.35
C SER A 29 -1.49 24.55 -9.57
N GLN A 30 -2.31 23.94 -8.71
CA GLN A 30 -3.33 24.61 -7.89
C GLN A 30 -2.76 25.25 -6.62
N LEU A 31 -1.57 24.83 -6.16
CA LEU A 31 -0.97 25.32 -4.91
C LEU A 31 -0.88 26.86 -4.81
N PRO A 32 -0.48 27.62 -5.86
CA PRO A 32 -0.37 29.07 -5.76
C PRO A 32 -1.69 29.77 -5.41
N THR A 33 -2.82 29.26 -5.89
CA THR A 33 -4.15 29.89 -5.74
C THR A 33 -5.02 29.20 -4.69
N ALA A 34 -4.64 28.04 -4.18
CA ALA A 34 -5.39 27.29 -3.18
C ALA A 34 -5.47 28.00 -1.82
N SER A 35 -6.58 27.82 -1.11
CA SER A 35 -6.73 28.22 0.30
C SER A 35 -5.72 27.47 1.18
N LYS A 36 -5.60 27.87 2.45
CA LYS A 36 -4.69 27.19 3.38
C LYS A 36 -5.07 25.71 3.55
N GLU A 37 -6.35 25.44 3.75
CA GLU A 37 -6.90 24.09 3.95
C GLU A 37 -6.71 23.24 2.69
N ALA A 38 -7.00 23.81 1.50
CA ALA A 38 -6.81 23.12 0.24
C ALA A 38 -5.32 22.82 -0.04
N ARG A 39 -4.41 23.73 0.33
CA ARG A 39 -2.95 23.48 0.24
C ARG A 39 -2.54 22.32 1.14
N GLU A 40 -3.02 22.27 2.38
CA GLU A 40 -2.71 21.19 3.31
C GLU A 40 -3.23 19.83 2.80
N GLN A 41 -4.43 19.81 2.21
CA GLN A 41 -5.00 18.62 1.57
C GLN A 41 -4.19 18.18 0.34
N ILE A 42 -3.81 19.11 -0.54
CA ILE A 42 -2.98 18.81 -1.70
C ILE A 42 -1.65 18.21 -1.25
N LEU A 43 -0.92 18.91 -0.36
CA LEU A 43 0.41 18.50 0.08
C LEU A 43 0.41 17.16 0.82
N SER A 44 -0.61 16.88 1.63
CA SER A 44 -0.73 15.59 2.33
C SER A 44 -1.09 14.43 1.40
N GLY A 45 -1.78 14.70 0.29
CA GLY A 45 -2.13 13.71 -0.73
C GLY A 45 -1.11 13.51 -1.84
N LEU A 46 0.01 14.26 -1.87
CA LEU A 46 1.04 14.09 -2.90
C LEU A 46 1.88 12.83 -2.63
N LYS A 47 1.93 11.94 -3.63
CA LYS A 47 2.79 10.75 -3.66
C LYS A 47 3.85 10.93 -4.76
N LEU A 48 5.09 11.20 -4.36
CA LEU A 48 6.21 11.50 -5.25
C LEU A 48 7.18 10.33 -5.41
N TYR A 49 7.21 9.36 -4.50
CA TYR A 49 7.98 8.13 -4.69
C TYR A 49 7.48 7.31 -5.91
N PRO A 50 6.18 6.96 -6.04
CA PRO A 50 5.70 6.19 -7.19
C PRO A 50 5.59 7.02 -8.48
N LEU A 51 5.82 8.35 -8.42
CA LEU A 51 5.69 9.23 -9.58
C LEU A 51 6.60 8.77 -10.72
N ARG A 52 5.99 8.52 -11.88
CA ARG A 52 6.69 8.17 -13.11
C ARG A 52 6.94 9.41 -13.96
N HIS A 53 8.19 9.59 -14.37
CA HIS A 53 8.58 10.63 -15.32
C HIS A 53 9.92 10.23 -15.97
N PRO A 54 10.14 10.43 -17.28
CA PRO A 54 11.36 9.98 -17.95
C PRO A 54 12.68 10.42 -17.28
N LEU A 55 12.74 11.66 -16.77
CA LEU A 55 13.92 12.15 -16.03
C LEU A 55 14.12 11.44 -14.68
N LEU A 56 13.03 11.12 -13.97
CA LEU A 56 13.09 10.41 -12.69
C LEU A 56 13.47 8.95 -12.92
N ASP A 57 12.89 8.31 -13.93
CA ASP A 57 13.18 6.93 -14.30
C ASP A 57 14.65 6.79 -14.73
N ASN A 58 15.16 7.74 -15.53
CA ASN A 58 16.58 7.77 -15.88
C ASN A 58 17.46 7.97 -14.64
N ALA A 59 17.15 8.93 -13.76
CA ALA A 59 17.91 9.14 -12.53
C ALA A 59 17.94 7.88 -11.65
N ARG A 60 16.77 7.29 -11.37
CA ARG A 60 16.62 6.07 -10.56
C ARG A 60 17.43 4.91 -11.13
N SER A 61 17.48 4.75 -12.46
CA SER A 61 18.26 3.68 -13.10
C SER A 61 19.76 3.70 -12.77
N TYR A 62 20.35 4.86 -12.49
CA TYR A 62 21.73 4.99 -12.01
C TYR A 62 21.83 4.80 -10.50
N PHE A 63 21.05 5.59 -9.75
CA PHE A 63 21.18 5.65 -8.29
C PHE A 63 20.79 4.34 -7.61
N ASP A 64 19.81 3.62 -8.12
CA ASP A 64 19.36 2.33 -7.56
C ASP A 64 20.41 1.22 -7.75
N ARG A 65 21.31 1.36 -8.74
CA ARG A 65 22.45 0.45 -8.97
C ARG A 65 23.73 0.88 -8.25
N GLY A 66 23.68 1.96 -7.47
CA GLY A 66 24.85 2.56 -6.85
C GLY A 66 25.75 3.34 -7.82
N ASP A 67 25.27 3.61 -9.04
CA ASP A 67 25.98 4.38 -10.06
C ASP A 67 25.57 5.86 -10.03
N LEU A 68 26.25 6.69 -10.84
CA LEU A 68 26.03 8.12 -10.94
C LEU A 68 25.86 8.54 -12.41
N PRO A 69 24.88 9.42 -12.73
CA PRO A 69 24.81 10.02 -14.04
C PRO A 69 26.02 10.91 -14.35
N ASP A 70 26.14 11.35 -15.60
CA ASP A 70 27.20 12.27 -16.03
C ASP A 70 27.20 13.58 -15.21
N LEU A 71 28.38 14.12 -14.92
CA LEU A 71 28.50 15.43 -14.28
C LEU A 71 28.22 16.56 -15.28
N HIS A 72 27.30 17.47 -14.91
CA HIS A 72 27.18 18.75 -15.59
C HIS A 72 28.27 19.70 -15.08
N ARG A 73 29.38 19.81 -15.84
CA ARG A 73 30.61 20.48 -15.39
C ARG A 73 30.40 21.93 -14.97
N GLU A 74 29.71 22.72 -15.79
CA GLU A 74 29.50 24.15 -15.51
C GLU A 74 28.63 24.39 -14.27
N ALA A 75 27.59 23.58 -14.11
CA ALA A 75 26.70 23.67 -12.94
C ALA A 75 27.40 23.18 -11.67
N THR A 76 28.22 22.13 -11.79
CA THR A 76 29.05 21.63 -10.68
C THR A 76 30.05 22.70 -10.23
N GLN A 77 30.68 23.40 -11.17
CA GLN A 77 31.59 24.50 -10.85
C GLN A 77 30.85 25.66 -10.19
N ALA A 78 29.68 26.06 -10.70
CA ALA A 78 28.88 27.14 -10.13
C ALA A 78 28.38 26.83 -8.70
N ARG A 79 27.94 25.58 -8.46
CA ARG A 79 27.50 25.11 -7.13
C ARG A 79 28.63 25.04 -6.12
N SER A 80 29.85 24.83 -6.59
CA SER A 80 31.02 24.68 -5.74
C SER A 80 31.63 26.06 -5.43
N SER A 81 31.29 26.71 -4.31
CA SER A 81 32.02 27.91 -3.88
C SER A 81 32.11 28.16 -2.36
N LYS A 82 33.33 28.60 -1.95
CA LYS A 82 33.91 28.90 -0.61
C LYS A 82 33.96 27.74 0.40
N GLY A 83 34.91 26.82 0.21
CA GLY A 83 35.26 25.80 1.22
C GLY A 83 36.02 24.57 0.72
N GLY A 84 36.27 24.44 -0.59
CA GLY A 84 37.06 23.35 -1.18
C GLY A 84 36.30 22.04 -1.44
N LYS A 85 35.02 21.93 -1.05
CA LYS A 85 34.19 20.76 -1.34
C LYS A 85 33.44 20.92 -2.67
N THR A 86 33.78 20.10 -3.65
CA THR A 86 33.02 20.00 -4.91
C THR A 86 31.63 19.43 -4.62
N LEU A 87 30.59 20.15 -5.03
CA LEU A 87 29.20 19.72 -4.90
C LEU A 87 28.67 19.32 -6.29
N PRO A 88 28.63 18.02 -6.61
CA PRO A 88 28.31 17.56 -7.96
C PRO A 88 26.87 17.89 -8.35
N VAL A 89 26.69 18.26 -9.61
CA VAL A 89 25.39 18.31 -10.29
C VAL A 89 25.41 17.26 -11.39
N TYR A 90 24.51 16.28 -11.30
CA TYR A 90 24.40 15.19 -12.25
C TYR A 90 23.33 15.50 -13.30
N GLU A 91 23.61 15.23 -14.56
CA GLU A 91 22.67 15.43 -15.66
C GLU A 91 21.92 14.14 -15.96
N VAL A 92 20.59 14.23 -16.01
CA VAL A 92 19.70 13.14 -16.44
C VAL A 92 18.90 13.56 -17.65
N ARG A 93 18.51 12.59 -18.49
CA ARG A 93 17.99 12.85 -19.83
C ARG A 93 16.69 12.09 -20.08
N SER A 94 15.72 12.76 -20.71
CA SER A 94 14.56 12.08 -21.28
C SER A 94 14.95 11.45 -22.60
N HIS A 95 14.80 10.12 -22.72
CA HIS A 95 15.06 9.38 -23.96
C HIS A 95 13.81 9.31 -24.88
N SER A 96 12.69 9.87 -24.42
CA SER A 96 11.43 9.99 -25.16
C SER A 96 10.95 11.46 -25.18
N GLY A 97 10.37 11.91 -26.30
CA GLY A 97 9.77 13.24 -26.43
C GLY A 97 10.75 14.41 -26.60
N ALA A 98 10.37 15.60 -26.10
CA ALA A 98 10.98 16.92 -26.37
C ALA A 98 12.41 17.17 -25.82
N ALA A 99 13.23 16.14 -25.67
CA ALA A 99 14.63 16.20 -25.24
C ALA A 99 14.85 16.99 -23.93
N TRP A 100 14.13 16.62 -22.87
CA TRP A 100 14.31 17.21 -21.55
C TRP A 100 15.63 16.81 -20.90
N ARG A 101 16.17 17.73 -20.10
CA ARG A 101 17.34 17.58 -19.23
C ARG A 101 16.97 17.92 -17.80
N GLY A 102 17.57 17.18 -16.87
CA GLY A 102 17.36 17.34 -15.44
C GLY A 102 18.69 17.46 -14.70
N GLY A 103 18.74 18.34 -13.71
CA GLY A 103 19.87 18.48 -12.79
C GLY A 103 19.54 17.81 -11.46
N VAL A 104 20.25 16.74 -11.14
CA VAL A 104 20.15 16.01 -9.87
C VAL A 104 21.28 16.43 -8.95
N ILE A 105 20.95 16.75 -7.71
CA ILE A 105 21.92 17.00 -6.65
C ILE A 105 21.78 15.96 -5.55
N ARG A 106 22.85 15.79 -4.76
CA ARG A 106 22.75 15.24 -3.41
C ARG A 106 22.69 16.37 -2.40
N ASP A 107 21.77 16.29 -1.45
CA ASP A 107 21.73 17.23 -0.32
C ASP A 107 22.81 16.90 0.73
N ASP A 108 22.76 17.59 1.87
CA ASP A 108 23.75 17.46 2.93
C ASP A 108 23.72 16.06 3.60
N GLU A 109 22.59 15.33 3.49
CA GLU A 109 22.41 13.94 3.97
C GLU A 109 22.79 12.90 2.89
N GLY A 110 23.12 13.36 1.67
CA GLY A 110 23.42 12.49 0.54
C GLY A 110 22.19 12.06 -0.25
N ASP A 111 21.01 12.59 0.05
CA ASP A 111 19.77 12.20 -0.60
C ASP A 111 19.65 12.85 -1.98
N PRO A 112 19.26 12.09 -3.02
CA PRO A 112 19.18 12.59 -4.37
C PRO A 112 17.87 13.34 -4.67
N TRP A 113 18.00 14.56 -5.19
CA TRP A 113 16.89 15.43 -5.57
C TRP A 113 17.03 15.89 -7.02
N LEU A 114 15.98 15.68 -7.83
CA LEU A 114 15.85 16.39 -9.10
C LEU A 114 15.44 17.84 -8.79
N ALA A 115 16.40 18.76 -8.99
CA ALA A 115 16.35 20.13 -8.51
C ALA A 115 16.07 21.17 -9.60
N HIS A 116 16.34 20.83 -10.86
CA HIS A 116 16.06 21.68 -12.02
C HIS A 116 15.71 20.81 -13.22
N ALA A 117 14.77 21.25 -14.06
CA ALA A 117 14.47 20.61 -15.33
C ALA A 117 14.15 21.65 -16.42
N ASN A 118 14.64 21.41 -17.63
CA ASN A 118 14.30 22.21 -18.81
C ASN A 118 14.52 21.41 -20.11
N THR A 119 14.05 21.95 -21.24
CA THR A 119 14.47 21.49 -22.57
C THR A 119 15.97 21.66 -22.76
N HIS A 120 16.61 20.79 -23.56
CA HIS A 120 18.06 20.72 -23.76
C HIS A 120 18.80 22.07 -23.78
N ASP A 121 18.50 22.93 -24.75
CA ASP A 121 19.24 24.19 -24.93
C ASP A 121 19.02 25.15 -23.77
N ARG A 122 17.77 25.23 -23.28
CA ARG A 122 17.42 26.07 -22.13
C ARG A 122 18.03 25.56 -20.83
N PHE A 123 18.20 24.25 -20.70
CA PHE A 123 18.86 23.65 -19.55
C PHE A 123 20.33 24.08 -19.50
N HIS A 124 21.07 23.90 -20.60
CA HIS A 124 22.47 24.32 -20.64
C HIS A 124 22.61 25.85 -20.47
N ALA A 125 21.69 26.64 -21.02
CA ALA A 125 21.69 28.09 -20.86
C ALA A 125 21.43 28.55 -19.41
N SER A 126 20.63 27.81 -18.61
CA SER A 126 20.18 28.27 -17.30
C SER A 126 20.78 27.49 -16.11
N ALA A 127 21.35 26.31 -16.31
CA ALA A 127 21.75 25.42 -15.22
C ALA A 127 22.83 26.07 -14.34
N LYS A 128 23.82 26.72 -14.94
CA LYS A 128 24.88 27.42 -14.20
C LYS A 128 24.31 28.43 -13.20
N ASP A 129 23.37 29.27 -13.64
CA ASP A 129 22.78 30.32 -12.81
C ASP A 129 21.90 29.73 -11.70
N VAL A 130 21.07 28.73 -12.03
CA VAL A 130 20.23 28.04 -11.04
C VAL A 130 21.08 27.37 -9.95
N PHE A 131 22.19 26.73 -10.33
CA PHE A 131 23.04 26.03 -9.38
C PHE A 131 24.06 26.93 -8.66
N SER A 132 24.14 28.22 -9.01
CA SER A 132 25.03 29.19 -8.35
C SER A 132 24.53 29.67 -6.99
N ASP A 133 23.22 29.55 -6.72
CA ASP A 133 22.59 29.94 -5.45
C ASP A 133 21.75 28.79 -4.87
N LYS A 134 22.04 28.41 -3.61
CA LYS A 134 21.32 27.37 -2.87
C LYS A 134 19.81 27.63 -2.82
N ILE A 135 19.36 28.90 -2.83
CA ILE A 135 17.94 29.27 -2.82
C ILE A 135 17.21 28.75 -4.07
N HIS A 136 17.88 28.68 -5.21
CA HIS A 136 17.27 28.32 -6.50
C HIS A 136 17.16 26.82 -6.74
N TYR A 137 18.07 26.01 -6.18
CA TYR A 137 18.08 24.57 -6.44
C TYR A 137 17.74 23.72 -5.22
N ALA A 138 17.98 24.18 -3.99
CA ALA A 138 17.80 23.33 -2.83
C ALA A 138 16.33 22.96 -2.62
N PRO A 139 16.05 21.75 -2.11
CA PRO A 139 14.72 21.38 -1.63
C PRO A 139 14.29 22.35 -0.52
N SER A 140 13.02 22.75 -0.56
CA SER A 140 12.41 23.61 0.45
C SER A 140 11.98 22.82 1.68
N LYS A 141 11.61 23.52 2.76
CA LYS A 141 11.01 22.88 3.94
C LYS A 141 9.76 22.05 3.59
N ILE A 142 8.99 22.47 2.59
CA ILE A 142 7.79 21.75 2.14
C ILE A 142 8.17 20.44 1.45
N ASP A 143 9.23 20.42 0.64
CA ASP A 143 9.72 19.20 -0.01
C ASP A 143 10.12 18.13 1.02
N TYR A 144 10.81 18.55 2.08
CA TYR A 144 11.17 17.67 3.19
C TYR A 144 9.95 17.22 4.01
N LEU A 145 8.95 18.10 4.19
CA LEU A 145 7.70 17.74 4.88
C LEU A 145 6.92 16.67 4.11
N ILE A 146 6.77 16.82 2.78
CA ILE A 146 6.13 15.81 1.93
C ILE A 146 6.90 14.49 2.07
N ARG A 147 8.24 14.52 1.96
CA ARG A 147 9.07 13.32 2.13
C ARG A 147 8.82 12.61 3.46
N LYS A 148 8.87 13.36 4.56
CA LYS A 148 8.63 12.82 5.89
C LYS A 148 7.25 12.18 6.02
N ASN A 149 6.22 12.82 5.45
CA ASN A 149 4.86 12.30 5.49
C ASN A 149 4.69 11.03 4.65
N GLU A 150 5.31 10.97 3.46
CA GLU A 150 5.31 9.77 2.62
C GLU A 150 6.04 8.60 3.30
N GLU A 151 7.22 8.86 3.89
CA GLU A 151 7.99 7.84 4.62
C GLU A 151 7.21 7.32 5.84
N ALA A 152 6.55 8.20 6.58
CA ALA A 152 5.69 7.82 7.69
C ALA A 152 4.43 7.05 7.24
N ALA A 153 3.85 7.41 6.09
CA ALA A 153 2.74 6.66 5.51
C ALA A 153 3.18 5.25 5.09
N ALA A 154 4.27 5.13 4.33
CA ALA A 154 4.79 3.85 3.88
C ALA A 154 5.14 2.92 5.05
N LYS A 155 5.73 3.46 6.12
CA LYS A 155 5.98 2.70 7.35
C LYS A 155 4.68 2.17 7.98
N ARG A 156 3.65 3.02 8.08
CA ARG A 156 2.33 2.60 8.61
C ARG A 156 1.66 1.57 7.71
N ASP A 157 1.74 1.72 6.40
CA ASP A 157 1.17 0.77 5.46
C ASP A 157 1.84 -0.61 5.61
N ALA A 158 3.17 -0.65 5.75
CA ALA A 158 3.90 -1.88 6.05
C ALA A 158 3.49 -2.51 7.38
N GLU A 159 3.37 -1.72 8.46
CA GLU A 159 2.88 -2.20 9.76
C GLU A 159 1.44 -2.74 9.68
N ASN A 160 0.57 -2.13 8.88
CA ASN A 160 -0.81 -2.59 8.68
C ASN A 160 -0.85 -3.93 7.93
N VAL A 161 -0.02 -4.10 6.89
CA VAL A 161 0.12 -5.37 6.16
C VAL A 161 0.57 -6.47 7.12
N GLU A 162 1.61 -6.23 7.92
CA GLU A 162 2.10 -7.21 8.89
C GLU A 162 1.03 -7.59 9.91
N CYS A 163 0.22 -6.62 10.36
CA CYS A 163 -0.88 -6.89 11.28
C CYS A 163 -1.99 -7.75 10.66
N LEU A 164 -2.41 -7.43 9.44
CA LEU A 164 -3.42 -8.22 8.73
C LEU A 164 -2.94 -9.65 8.49
N MET A 165 -1.67 -9.83 8.10
CA MET A 165 -1.07 -11.15 7.94
C MET A 165 -1.05 -11.93 9.27
N ALA A 166 -0.66 -11.28 10.37
CA ALA A 166 -0.67 -11.91 11.69
C ALA A 166 -2.10 -12.34 12.08
N MET A 167 -3.09 -11.45 11.89
CA MET A 167 -4.50 -11.77 12.18
C MET A 167 -5.02 -12.93 11.31
N ALA A 168 -4.72 -12.95 10.01
CA ALA A 168 -5.12 -14.02 9.11
C ALA A 168 -4.47 -15.36 9.50
N SER A 169 -3.19 -15.34 9.88
CA SER A 169 -2.47 -16.51 10.39
C SER A 169 -3.09 -17.05 11.70
N GLU A 170 -3.45 -16.18 12.65
CA GLU A 170 -4.10 -16.61 13.88
C GLU A 170 -5.54 -17.09 13.65
N LEU A 171 -6.28 -16.49 12.72
CA LEU A 171 -7.59 -16.98 12.29
C LEU A 171 -7.47 -18.39 11.68
N LYS A 172 -6.49 -18.63 10.81
CA LYS A 172 -6.22 -19.95 10.25
C LYS A 172 -6.04 -21.00 11.34
N LYS A 173 -5.21 -20.71 12.36
CA LYS A 173 -5.00 -21.62 13.48
C LYS A 173 -6.29 -21.88 14.25
N ALA A 174 -7.11 -20.85 14.46
CA ALA A 174 -8.41 -20.99 15.08
C ALA A 174 -9.35 -21.91 14.29
N VAL A 175 -9.38 -21.78 12.95
CA VAL A 175 -10.16 -22.68 12.07
C VAL A 175 -9.74 -24.14 12.23
N LEU A 176 -8.44 -24.41 12.37
CA LEU A 176 -7.93 -25.79 12.47
C LEU A 176 -8.25 -26.46 13.81
N ILE A 177 -8.56 -25.70 14.86
CA ILE A 177 -8.82 -26.22 16.21
C ILE A 177 -10.26 -26.02 16.69
N MET A 178 -11.15 -25.53 15.83
CA MET A 178 -12.56 -25.31 16.14
C MET A 178 -13.21 -26.57 16.74
N PRO A 179 -14.15 -26.43 17.69
CA PRO A 179 -14.73 -25.19 18.19
C PRO A 179 -13.91 -24.56 19.34
N ASN A 180 -12.71 -25.06 19.61
CA ASN A 180 -11.93 -24.56 20.73
C ASN A 180 -11.49 -23.12 20.50
N ARG A 181 -11.56 -22.32 21.56
CA ARG A 181 -11.07 -20.95 21.55
C ARG A 181 -9.57 -20.91 21.30
N HIS A 182 -9.15 -20.13 20.31
CA HIS A 182 -7.75 -19.80 20.04
C HIS A 182 -7.42 -18.43 20.63
N SER A 183 -6.22 -18.25 21.18
CA SER A 183 -5.76 -16.96 21.69
C SER A 183 -4.28 -16.76 21.38
N ALA A 184 -3.92 -15.53 21.02
CA ALA A 184 -2.56 -15.17 20.63
C ALA A 184 -2.25 -13.70 20.91
N THR A 185 -0.97 -13.40 21.09
CA THR A 185 -0.45 -12.04 21.15
C THR A 185 0.06 -11.63 19.78
N ILE A 186 -0.46 -10.53 19.22
CA ILE A 186 0.09 -9.93 18.00
C ILE A 186 1.11 -8.85 18.39
N THR A 187 2.32 -8.96 17.85
CA THR A 187 3.41 -8.02 18.07
C THR A 187 3.81 -7.38 16.75
N LEU A 188 3.67 -6.06 16.64
CA LEU A 188 4.10 -5.29 15.47
C LEU A 188 5.39 -4.51 15.78
N PRO A 189 6.26 -4.29 14.78
CA PRO A 189 7.43 -3.43 14.94
C PRO A 189 7.01 -2.03 15.41
N ASN A 190 7.54 -1.60 16.57
CA ASN A 190 7.28 -0.28 17.16
C ASN A 190 5.85 -0.02 17.65
N SER A 191 4.99 -1.03 17.78
CA SER A 191 3.67 -0.88 18.41
C SER A 191 3.57 -1.67 19.72
N THR A 192 2.61 -1.31 20.56
CA THR A 192 2.28 -2.08 21.75
C THR A 192 1.66 -3.42 21.34
N PRO A 193 2.14 -4.56 21.87
CA PRO A 193 1.51 -5.85 21.62
C PRO A 193 0.07 -5.85 22.13
N PHE A 194 -0.81 -6.59 21.45
CA PHE A 194 -2.21 -6.74 21.85
C PHE A 194 -2.64 -8.19 21.76
N GLU A 195 -3.60 -8.57 22.62
CA GLU A 195 -4.15 -9.92 22.63
C GLU A 195 -5.34 -10.01 21.67
N ILE A 196 -5.40 -11.12 20.94
CA ILE A 196 -6.50 -11.50 20.07
C ILE A 196 -6.98 -12.90 20.44
N ALA A 197 -8.29 -13.10 20.42
CA ALA A 197 -8.87 -14.42 20.61
C ALA A 197 -10.01 -14.64 19.62
N PHE A 198 -10.03 -15.84 19.06
CA PHE A 198 -11.05 -16.29 18.10
C PHE A 198 -11.80 -17.47 18.70
N GLU A 199 -13.12 -17.42 18.63
CA GLU A 199 -14.01 -18.55 18.82
C GLU A 199 -14.91 -18.65 17.58
N ILE A 200 -14.94 -19.82 16.97
CA ILE A 200 -15.62 -20.04 15.70
C ILE A 200 -16.74 -21.04 15.92
N ARG A 201 -17.95 -20.67 15.53
CA ARG A 201 -19.14 -21.51 15.62
C ARG A 201 -19.76 -21.68 14.23
N THR A 202 -20.19 -22.90 13.95
CA THR A 202 -20.94 -23.24 12.73
C THR A 202 -22.19 -23.98 13.17
N ASP A 203 -23.36 -23.51 12.77
CA ASP A 203 -24.63 -24.16 13.15
C ASP A 203 -24.76 -25.57 12.54
N HIS A 204 -24.19 -25.77 11.36
CA HIS A 204 -24.10 -27.04 10.64
C HIS A 204 -23.04 -26.90 9.53
N GLY A 205 -22.30 -27.97 9.24
CA GLY A 205 -21.41 -27.96 8.08
C GLY A 205 -22.19 -27.88 6.77
N ALA A 206 -21.66 -27.18 5.77
CA ALA A 206 -22.23 -27.29 4.43
C ALA A 206 -22.25 -28.76 4.00
N LYS A 207 -23.37 -29.21 3.44
CA LYS A 207 -23.48 -30.62 3.01
C LYS A 207 -22.51 -30.91 1.88
N GLU A 208 -22.34 -29.93 0.99
CA GLU A 208 -21.53 -30.00 -0.22
C GLU A 208 -20.74 -28.69 -0.41
N THR A 209 -19.58 -28.78 -1.06
CA THR A 209 -18.71 -27.63 -1.35
C THR A 209 -19.44 -26.52 -2.11
N ALA A 210 -20.29 -26.89 -3.07
CA ALA A 210 -21.09 -25.96 -3.87
C ALA A 210 -22.07 -25.10 -3.03
N SER A 211 -22.44 -25.53 -1.82
CA SER A 211 -23.31 -24.77 -0.91
C SER A 211 -22.57 -23.86 0.07
N ALA A 212 -21.25 -24.02 0.24
CA ALA A 212 -20.51 -23.36 1.32
C ALA A 212 -20.47 -21.83 1.25
N HIS A 213 -20.72 -21.23 0.08
CA HIS A 213 -20.88 -19.78 -0.08
C HIS A 213 -22.23 -19.24 0.43
N ARG A 214 -23.15 -20.11 0.84
CA ARG A 214 -24.46 -19.74 1.42
C ARG A 214 -24.57 -20.11 2.89
N GLU A 215 -23.83 -21.13 3.31
CA GLU A 215 -23.82 -21.58 4.70
C GLU A 215 -22.97 -20.65 5.55
N LEU A 216 -23.50 -20.26 6.70
CA LEU A 216 -22.89 -19.27 7.56
C LEU A 216 -22.03 -19.91 8.67
N ALA A 217 -21.06 -19.13 9.13
CA ALA A 217 -20.22 -19.36 10.28
C ALA A 217 -20.15 -18.04 11.07
N GLU A 218 -20.21 -18.15 12.39
CA GLU A 218 -20.04 -17.04 13.31
C GLU A 218 -18.62 -17.07 13.87
N ILE A 219 -17.95 -15.93 13.83
CA ILE A 219 -16.67 -15.71 14.50
C ILE A 219 -16.90 -14.69 15.62
N GLU A 220 -16.73 -15.15 16.85
CA GLU A 220 -16.54 -14.27 18.00
C GLU A 220 -15.06 -13.92 18.11
N LEU A 221 -14.72 -12.68 17.79
CA LEU A 221 -13.38 -12.12 17.87
C LEU A 221 -13.28 -11.18 19.05
N THR A 222 -12.46 -11.53 20.05
CA THR A 222 -12.17 -10.64 21.18
C THR A 222 -10.78 -10.04 21.03
N MET A 223 -10.68 -8.72 21.16
CA MET A 223 -9.42 -8.00 21.11
C MET A 223 -9.23 -7.18 22.39
N GLU A 224 -8.08 -7.34 23.05
CA GLU A 224 -7.72 -6.59 24.25
C GLU A 224 -6.63 -5.58 23.91
N ILE A 225 -7.03 -4.30 23.91
CA ILE A 225 -6.19 -3.18 23.50
C ILE A 225 -6.24 -2.13 24.60
N GLY A 226 -5.06 -1.66 25.02
CA GLY A 226 -4.94 -0.61 26.02
C GLY A 226 -5.83 0.59 25.70
N THR A 227 -6.54 1.12 26.71
CA THR A 227 -7.50 2.23 26.54
C THR A 227 -6.86 3.50 25.97
N SER A 228 -5.55 3.67 26.16
CA SER A 228 -4.78 4.78 25.62
C SER A 228 -4.36 4.61 24.15
N ASP A 229 -4.49 3.41 23.57
CA ASP A 229 -4.08 3.16 22.18
C ASP A 229 -5.23 3.41 21.19
N TYR A 230 -5.54 4.71 21.05
CA TYR A 230 -6.58 5.17 20.14
C TYR A 230 -6.25 4.88 18.67
N GLU A 231 -4.97 4.92 18.28
CA GLU A 231 -4.55 4.71 16.89
C GLU A 231 -4.74 3.27 16.46
N LEU A 232 -4.31 2.29 17.27
CA LEU A 232 -4.56 0.88 17.00
C LEU A 232 -6.06 0.58 16.96
N ARG A 233 -6.83 1.12 17.92
CA ARG A 233 -8.29 0.97 17.95
C ARG A 233 -8.96 1.52 16.69
N SER A 234 -8.55 2.70 16.24
CA SER A 234 -9.08 3.31 15.02
C SER A 234 -8.73 2.49 13.79
N ARG A 235 -7.50 1.96 13.69
CA ARG A 235 -7.08 1.07 12.60
C ARG A 235 -7.88 -0.21 12.59
N LEU A 236 -8.06 -0.83 13.74
CA LEU A 236 -8.84 -2.05 13.88
C LEU A 236 -10.24 -1.91 13.28
N LEU A 237 -10.98 -0.87 13.69
CA LEU A 237 -12.35 -0.66 13.25
C LEU A 237 -12.45 -0.27 11.77
N ARG A 238 -11.47 0.50 11.27
CA ARG A 238 -11.53 1.07 9.91
C ARG A 238 -10.83 0.23 8.85
N LEU A 239 -10.00 -0.73 9.26
CA LEU A 239 -9.08 -1.44 8.37
C LEU A 239 -9.10 -2.94 8.63
N TYR A 240 -8.85 -3.38 9.86
CA TYR A 240 -8.63 -4.81 10.14
C TYR A 240 -9.92 -5.62 10.18
N ILE A 241 -10.97 -5.11 10.80
CA ILE A 241 -12.28 -5.79 10.78
C ILE A 241 -12.89 -5.78 9.37
N PRO A 242 -12.86 -4.67 8.61
CA PRO A 242 -13.28 -4.68 7.21
C PRO A 242 -12.49 -5.63 6.30
N TYR A 243 -11.24 -5.94 6.64
CA TYR A 243 -10.47 -6.98 5.92
C TYR A 243 -11.04 -8.38 6.17
N LEU A 244 -11.43 -8.69 7.41
CA LEU A 244 -11.98 -10.00 7.77
C LEU A 244 -13.43 -10.17 7.30
N GLN A 245 -14.26 -9.14 7.49
CA GLN A 245 -15.67 -9.11 7.11
C GLN A 245 -15.99 -7.72 6.54
N PRO A 246 -15.93 -7.55 5.19
CA PRO A 246 -16.11 -6.24 4.56
C PRO A 246 -17.53 -5.67 4.69
N ASP A 247 -18.55 -6.53 4.74
CA ASP A 247 -19.96 -6.14 4.85
C ASP A 247 -20.25 -5.57 6.25
N PRO A 248 -20.61 -4.28 6.36
CA PRO A 248 -20.94 -3.67 7.66
C PRO A 248 -22.15 -4.29 8.35
N ASP A 249 -23.09 -4.87 7.61
CA ASP A 249 -24.31 -5.46 8.18
C ASP A 249 -24.08 -6.86 8.77
N ARG A 250 -22.90 -7.45 8.51
CA ARG A 250 -22.49 -8.76 9.02
C ARG A 250 -21.42 -8.67 10.11
N ARG A 251 -21.25 -7.50 10.70
CA ARG A 251 -20.32 -7.27 11.82
C ARG A 251 -20.96 -6.42 12.90
N GLU A 252 -20.85 -6.90 14.14
CA GLU A 252 -21.22 -6.14 15.33
C GLU A 252 -19.99 -5.92 16.21
N ALA A 253 -19.95 -4.79 16.93
CA ALA A 253 -18.87 -4.44 17.85
C ALA A 253 -19.44 -4.00 19.19
N VAL A 254 -19.03 -4.67 20.26
CA VAL A 254 -19.45 -4.41 21.64
C VAL A 254 -18.22 -4.17 22.50
N TYR A 255 -18.21 -3.05 23.23
CA TYR A 255 -17.15 -2.75 24.19
C TYR A 255 -17.44 -3.40 25.54
N ASP A 256 -16.39 -3.85 26.23
CA ASP A 256 -16.51 -4.14 27.66
C ASP A 256 -16.75 -2.85 28.46
N GLN A 257 -17.18 -3.01 29.72
CA GLN A 257 -17.56 -1.88 30.58
C GLN A 257 -16.44 -0.84 30.79
N ASN A 258 -15.18 -1.27 30.65
CA ASN A 258 -14.00 -0.43 30.88
C ASN A 258 -13.33 0.05 29.59
N TYR A 259 -13.91 -0.27 28.42
CA TYR A 259 -13.35 -0.01 27.08
C TYR A 259 -11.94 -0.57 26.86
N SER A 260 -11.52 -1.57 27.63
CA SER A 260 -10.24 -2.29 27.49
C SER A 260 -10.33 -3.44 26.50
N LYS A 261 -11.53 -3.97 26.28
CA LYS A 261 -11.79 -5.06 25.34
C LYS A 261 -12.87 -4.66 24.36
N ILE A 262 -12.71 -5.13 23.14
CA ILE A 262 -13.69 -4.99 22.07
C ILE A 262 -14.01 -6.39 21.59
N HIS A 263 -15.29 -6.73 21.66
CA HIS A 263 -15.84 -7.98 21.18
C HIS A 263 -16.47 -7.72 19.82
N PHE A 264 -16.10 -8.51 18.83
CA PHE A 264 -16.67 -8.51 17.49
C PHE A 264 -17.41 -9.80 17.26
N ILE A 265 -18.61 -9.68 16.70
CA ILE A 265 -19.34 -10.82 16.16
C ILE A 265 -19.33 -10.63 14.65
N LEU A 266 -18.66 -11.53 13.94
CA LEU A 266 -18.54 -11.50 12.48
C LEU A 266 -19.27 -12.71 11.90
N VAL A 267 -20.19 -12.47 10.98
CA VAL A 267 -20.92 -13.54 10.29
C VAL A 267 -20.34 -13.71 8.89
N LEU A 268 -19.71 -14.83 8.62
CA LEU A 268 -19.05 -15.14 7.36
C LEU A 268 -19.69 -16.36 6.71
N THR A 269 -19.52 -16.52 5.41
CA THR A 269 -19.83 -17.79 4.75
C THR A 269 -18.72 -18.81 5.05
N GLN A 270 -19.04 -20.10 5.03
CA GLN A 270 -18.04 -21.15 5.19
C GLN A 270 -16.99 -21.11 4.06
N ALA A 271 -17.36 -20.64 2.87
CA ALA A 271 -16.39 -20.36 1.80
C ALA A 271 -15.38 -19.27 2.19
N GLN A 272 -15.81 -18.16 2.76
CA GLN A 272 -14.91 -17.10 3.24
C GLN A 272 -14.00 -17.61 4.38
N LEU A 273 -14.55 -18.40 5.30
CA LEU A 273 -13.76 -19.00 6.37
C LEU A 273 -12.69 -19.95 5.82
N ALA A 274 -13.04 -20.75 4.80
CA ALA A 274 -12.12 -21.66 4.13
C ALA A 274 -10.95 -20.94 3.44
N GLN A 275 -11.13 -19.70 2.99
CA GLN A 275 -10.01 -18.90 2.42
C GLN A 275 -8.87 -18.69 3.44
N ALA A 276 -9.15 -18.75 4.74
CA ALA A 276 -8.10 -18.70 5.76
C ALA A 276 -7.13 -19.89 5.70
N LEU A 277 -7.46 -20.97 4.99
CA LEU A 277 -6.62 -22.18 4.91
C LEU A 277 -5.57 -22.13 3.79
N ILE A 278 -5.68 -21.20 2.83
CA ILE A 278 -4.83 -21.12 1.62
C ILE A 278 -3.33 -20.98 1.96
N GLU A 279 -2.47 -21.78 1.31
CA GLU A 279 -1.00 -21.74 1.43
C GLU A 279 -0.25 -21.44 0.13
N SER A 280 -0.93 -21.38 -1.02
CA SER A 280 -0.27 -21.34 -2.32
C SER A 280 0.16 -19.95 -2.76
N GLU A 281 1.26 -19.94 -3.53
CA GLU A 281 1.79 -18.74 -4.18
C GLU A 281 1.17 -18.51 -5.55
N THR A 282 0.94 -17.25 -5.90
CA THR A 282 0.49 -16.84 -7.24
C THR A 282 1.66 -16.29 -8.05
N SER A 283 1.72 -16.57 -9.36
CA SER A 283 2.79 -16.04 -10.22
C SER A 283 2.58 -14.56 -10.56
N ASP A 284 3.68 -13.83 -10.71
CA ASP A 284 3.68 -12.41 -11.07
C ASP A 284 3.51 -12.24 -12.58
N GLU A 285 2.26 -12.10 -13.03
CA GLU A 285 1.93 -11.69 -14.40
C GLU A 285 1.59 -10.18 -14.48
N PRO A 286 1.67 -9.58 -15.69
CA PRO A 286 1.31 -8.17 -15.87
C PRO A 286 -0.17 -7.90 -15.55
N ILE A 287 -0.43 -6.79 -14.87
CA ILE A 287 -1.78 -6.31 -14.56
C ILE A 287 -2.49 -5.89 -15.86
N PRO A 288 -3.73 -6.34 -16.12
CA PRO A 288 -4.50 -5.93 -17.28
C PRO A 288 -4.93 -4.46 -17.20
N ALA A 289 -5.17 -3.84 -18.36
CA ALA A 289 -5.59 -2.43 -18.45
C ALA A 289 -6.98 -2.17 -17.82
N THR A 290 -7.84 -3.19 -17.77
CA THR A 290 -9.18 -3.13 -17.18
C THR A 290 -9.42 -4.38 -16.34
N ILE A 291 -9.96 -4.18 -15.15
CA ILE A 291 -10.30 -5.26 -14.22
C ILE A 291 -11.83 -5.43 -14.26
N PRO A 292 -12.33 -6.60 -14.66
CA PRO A 292 -13.77 -6.86 -14.72
C PRO A 292 -14.35 -7.01 -13.32
N GLU A 293 -15.65 -6.71 -13.17
CA GLU A 293 -16.37 -7.01 -11.93
C GLU A 293 -16.35 -8.53 -11.64
N PRO A 294 -16.20 -8.92 -10.37
CA PRO A 294 -16.14 -10.32 -9.98
C PRO A 294 -17.52 -10.95 -10.12
N LYS A 295 -17.54 -12.19 -10.61
CA LYS A 295 -18.75 -13.03 -10.72
C LYS A 295 -18.73 -14.23 -9.78
N GLU A 296 -17.57 -14.51 -9.21
CA GLU A 296 -17.29 -15.64 -8.34
C GLU A 296 -16.37 -15.17 -7.20
N GLN A 297 -16.39 -15.89 -6.08
CA GLN A 297 -15.37 -15.76 -5.05
C GLN A 297 -14.11 -16.49 -5.49
N HIS A 298 -12.99 -15.78 -5.50
CA HIS A 298 -11.70 -16.30 -5.89
C HIS A 298 -10.77 -16.41 -4.69
N TYR A 299 -9.82 -17.34 -4.78
CA TYR A 299 -8.82 -17.59 -3.74
C TYR A 299 -7.53 -16.84 -4.03
N PHE A 300 -6.88 -16.39 -2.96
CA PHE A 300 -5.70 -15.54 -3.03
C PHE A 300 -4.65 -15.98 -2.03
N GLU A 301 -3.39 -15.70 -2.35
CA GLU A 301 -2.30 -15.77 -1.39
C GLU A 301 -2.51 -14.73 -0.28
N GLN A 302 -2.55 -15.16 0.99
CA GLN A 302 -2.90 -14.29 2.11
C GLN A 302 -2.01 -13.05 2.24
N ARG A 303 -0.70 -13.22 2.00
CA ARG A 303 0.25 -12.11 2.04
C ARG A 303 -0.10 -11.05 1.00
N LYS A 304 -0.24 -11.46 -0.26
CA LYS A 304 -0.56 -10.55 -1.36
C LYS A 304 -1.96 -9.94 -1.20
N LEU A 305 -2.90 -10.65 -0.57
CA LEU A 305 -4.22 -10.11 -0.23
C LEU A 305 -4.14 -8.98 0.78
N ALA A 306 -3.38 -9.13 1.86
CA ALA A 306 -3.15 -8.06 2.83
C ALA A 306 -2.48 -6.84 2.18
N GLU A 307 -1.42 -7.05 1.40
CA GLU A 307 -0.72 -5.98 0.66
C GLU A 307 -1.68 -5.24 -0.29
N ALA A 308 -2.39 -5.97 -1.15
CA ALA A 308 -3.33 -5.40 -2.11
C ALA A 308 -4.51 -4.66 -1.43
N PHE A 309 -4.99 -5.17 -0.30
CA PHE A 309 -6.05 -4.53 0.48
C PHE A 309 -5.58 -3.21 1.09
N ILE A 310 -4.37 -3.14 1.66
CA ILE A 310 -3.82 -1.90 2.22
C ILE A 310 -3.52 -0.87 1.13
N LEU A 311 -2.90 -1.31 0.04
CA LEU A 311 -2.44 -0.41 -1.03
C LEU A 311 -3.57 -0.06 -2.02
N GLY A 312 -4.69 -0.78 -1.98
CA GLY A 312 -5.78 -0.65 -2.95
C GLY A 312 -5.37 -1.05 -4.36
N GLU A 313 -4.47 -2.03 -4.46
CA GLU A 313 -3.86 -2.47 -5.72
C GLU A 313 -4.56 -3.71 -6.29
N PRO A 314 -4.49 -3.91 -7.63
CA PRO A 314 -4.94 -5.14 -8.25
C PRO A 314 -4.20 -6.37 -7.76
N LEU A 315 -4.96 -7.43 -7.48
CA LEU A 315 -4.45 -8.71 -7.02
C LEU A 315 -4.91 -9.83 -7.96
N ARG A 316 -4.00 -10.76 -8.22
CA ARG A 316 -4.27 -11.96 -9.02
C ARG A 316 -4.68 -13.12 -8.12
N SER A 317 -5.77 -13.80 -8.45
CA SER A 317 -6.24 -15.01 -7.79
C SER A 317 -5.50 -16.27 -8.24
N LEU A 318 -5.68 -17.37 -7.50
CA LEU A 318 -5.13 -18.69 -7.82
C LEU A 318 -5.53 -19.17 -9.23
N CYS A 319 -6.74 -18.85 -9.70
CA CYS A 319 -7.18 -19.23 -11.04
C CYS A 319 -6.70 -18.26 -12.15
N GLY A 320 -6.03 -17.17 -11.77
CA GLY A 320 -5.44 -16.17 -12.66
C GLY A 320 -6.31 -14.94 -12.92
N HIS A 321 -7.48 -14.81 -12.29
CA HIS A 321 -8.34 -13.63 -12.39
C HIS A 321 -7.78 -12.44 -11.60
N TRP A 322 -7.97 -11.22 -12.09
CA TRP A 322 -7.55 -10.00 -11.43
C TRP A 322 -8.74 -9.33 -10.74
N ILE A 323 -8.53 -8.83 -9.52
CA ILE A 323 -9.54 -8.22 -8.63
C ILE A 323 -8.91 -7.04 -7.87
N VAL A 324 -9.70 -6.04 -7.47
CA VAL A 324 -9.28 -4.99 -6.52
C VAL A 324 -10.03 -5.16 -5.19
N PRO A 325 -9.42 -5.75 -4.14
CA PRO A 325 -10.13 -6.13 -2.92
C PRO A 325 -10.92 -5.01 -2.24
N THR A 326 -10.36 -3.79 -2.22
CA THR A 326 -10.98 -2.63 -1.55
C THR A 326 -12.20 -2.06 -2.27
N LYS A 327 -12.40 -2.36 -3.55
CA LYS A 327 -13.53 -1.86 -4.35
C LYS A 327 -14.66 -2.87 -4.48
N GLU A 328 -14.33 -4.15 -4.31
CA GLU A 328 -15.21 -5.26 -4.65
C GLU A 328 -15.68 -6.04 -3.42
N GLY A 329 -15.14 -5.75 -2.22
CA GLY A 329 -15.37 -6.53 -0.99
C GLY A 329 -16.84 -6.74 -0.60
N GLU A 330 -17.72 -5.75 -0.77
CA GLU A 330 -19.16 -5.89 -0.50
C GLU A 330 -19.88 -6.71 -1.58
N LEU A 331 -19.38 -6.71 -2.82
CA LEU A 331 -20.04 -7.33 -3.97
C LEU A 331 -19.79 -8.84 -4.09
N ILE A 332 -18.77 -9.36 -3.39
CA ILE A 332 -18.28 -10.73 -3.58
C ILE A 332 -18.88 -11.77 -2.63
N GLN A 333 -19.50 -11.38 -1.52
CA GLN A 333 -19.79 -12.33 -0.42
C GLN A 333 -20.85 -13.38 -0.75
N ASP A 334 -21.81 -13.02 -1.60
CA ASP A 334 -22.91 -13.92 -1.99
C ASP A 334 -22.64 -14.59 -3.35
N LEU A 335 -21.48 -14.35 -3.96
CA LEU A 335 -21.09 -14.99 -5.20
C LEU A 335 -20.70 -16.46 -4.96
N PRO A 336 -20.95 -17.36 -5.92
CA PRO A 336 -20.48 -18.74 -5.84
C PRO A 336 -18.94 -18.80 -5.81
N VAL A 337 -18.38 -19.84 -5.20
CA VAL A 337 -16.93 -20.10 -5.24
C VAL A 337 -16.50 -20.46 -6.66
N CYS A 338 -15.39 -19.89 -7.12
CA CYS A 338 -14.77 -20.24 -8.40
C CYS A 338 -14.33 -21.70 -8.42
N GLU A 339 -14.94 -22.52 -9.27
CA GLU A 339 -14.65 -23.96 -9.39
C GLU A 339 -13.17 -24.23 -9.68
N ARG A 340 -12.53 -23.36 -10.47
CA ARG A 340 -11.10 -23.50 -10.79
C ARG A 340 -10.22 -23.23 -9.58
N CYS A 341 -10.53 -22.23 -8.76
CA CYS A 341 -9.80 -21.98 -7.51
C CYS A 341 -9.93 -23.18 -6.56
N GLU A 342 -11.15 -23.69 -6.36
CA GLU A 342 -11.40 -24.85 -5.50
C GLU A 342 -10.72 -26.13 -6.03
N SER A 343 -10.63 -26.31 -7.35
CA SER A 343 -9.93 -27.46 -7.93
C SER A 343 -8.41 -27.44 -7.72
N ILE A 344 -7.82 -26.25 -7.59
CA ILE A 344 -6.37 -26.08 -7.35
C ILE A 344 -6.08 -26.26 -5.85
N GLU A 345 -6.93 -25.68 -4.99
CA GLU A 345 -6.81 -25.73 -3.54
C GLU A 345 -8.18 -25.96 -2.89
N PRO A 346 -8.52 -27.21 -2.53
CA PRO A 346 -9.86 -27.58 -2.05
C PRO A 346 -10.05 -27.24 -0.57
N ASN A 347 -10.04 -25.94 -0.25
CA ASN A 347 -10.12 -25.46 1.13
C ASN A 347 -11.51 -25.60 1.74
N VAL A 348 -12.57 -25.51 0.93
CA VAL A 348 -13.93 -25.67 1.45
C VAL A 348 -14.12 -27.10 1.94
N GLN A 349 -13.68 -28.09 1.17
CA GLN A 349 -13.78 -29.48 1.60
C GLN A 349 -13.01 -29.73 2.90
N SER A 350 -11.81 -29.16 3.03
CA SER A 350 -11.02 -29.24 4.26
C SER A 350 -11.77 -28.70 5.48
N LEU A 351 -12.43 -27.53 5.35
CA LEU A 351 -13.25 -26.97 6.42
C LEU A 351 -14.45 -27.88 6.76
N LEU A 352 -15.14 -28.40 5.75
CA LEU A 352 -16.29 -29.30 5.97
C LEU A 352 -15.88 -30.58 6.70
N ASP A 353 -14.71 -31.12 6.38
CA ASP A 353 -14.18 -32.31 7.06
C ASP A 353 -13.79 -32.03 8.51
N ILE A 354 -13.39 -30.80 8.83
CA ILE A 354 -13.20 -30.35 10.22
C ILE A 354 -14.55 -30.30 10.94
N VAL A 355 -15.55 -29.63 10.36
CA VAL A 355 -16.89 -29.49 10.96
C VAL A 355 -17.53 -30.85 11.23
N ARG A 356 -17.51 -31.77 10.25
CA ARG A 356 -18.10 -33.11 10.37
C ARG A 356 -17.51 -33.93 11.52
N LYS A 357 -16.21 -33.76 11.82
CA LYS A 357 -15.56 -34.42 12.96
C LYS A 357 -16.05 -33.91 14.31
N LEU A 358 -16.65 -32.73 14.36
CA LEU A 358 -17.23 -32.16 15.59
C LEU A 358 -18.64 -32.68 15.86
N GLU A 359 -19.36 -33.05 14.80
CA GLU A 359 -20.72 -33.59 14.89
C GLU A 359 -20.74 -35.10 15.21
N SER A 360 -19.61 -35.80 15.05
CA SER A 360 -19.41 -37.23 15.37
C SER A 360 -18.95 -37.45 16.80
#